data_AF-A0A4P7CY23-F1
#
_entry.id   AF-A0A4P7CY23-F1
#
_cell.length_a   1.000
_cell.length_b   1.000
_cell.length_c   1.000
_cell.angle_alpha   90.00
_cell.angle_beta   90.00
_cell.angle_gamma   90.00
#
_symmetry.space_group_name_H-M   'P 1'
#
loop_
_entity.id
_entity.type
_entity.pdbx_description
1 polymer ?
#
loop_
_entity_poly.entity_id
_entity_poly.type
_entity_poly.pdbx_seq_one_letter_code
_entity_poly.pdbx_strand_id
1 'polypeptide(L)'
;MSSSAVDALLTREMRDDLAELANGIAPLQQWIEQKKYNPEKDPTFSGKAMPWRAPGASLTPARTGLIDFFEGLLRETSDDVQSKNTWEKIAADPLARFPIDDVHTWRAERGLDESASFGIVKSQNVLLDIQNRQIARLTFYQETLPDLAYCLSLSRPDTPAAWVTFAQQLFTDQVSAWPGTAYSASVFLNQFAADLLYAMLGMRNFSAVPEHPEYATALLTELGQPRRRGNKNTPAQAAEAVRRFLAQIDRDMHTGDAQ
;
A
#
# COMPACT_ATOMS: atom_id res chain seq x y z
N MET A 1 20.51 11.30 -1.48
CA MET A 1 20.54 10.95 -2.92
C MET A 1 19.64 11.95 -3.64
N SER A 2 20.03 12.40 -4.83
CA SER A 2 19.48 13.58 -5.52
C SER A 2 18.11 13.31 -6.17
N SER A 3 17.21 14.29 -6.15
CA SER A 3 15.93 14.31 -6.90
C SER A 3 16.08 13.76 -8.32
N SER A 4 17.22 14.03 -8.96
CA SER A 4 17.52 13.63 -10.33
C SER A 4 17.47 12.11 -10.60
N ALA A 5 17.72 11.27 -9.59
CA ALA A 5 17.69 9.81 -9.79
C ALA A 5 16.25 9.28 -9.90
N VAL A 6 15.34 9.83 -9.09
CA VAL A 6 13.91 9.51 -9.18
C VAL A 6 13.32 10.08 -10.46
N ASP A 7 13.71 11.30 -10.84
CA ASP A 7 13.25 11.94 -12.08
C ASP A 7 13.66 11.17 -13.35
N ALA A 8 14.86 10.58 -13.36
CA ALA A 8 15.33 9.74 -14.47
C ALA A 8 14.59 8.39 -14.53
N LEU A 9 14.23 7.84 -13.38
CA LEU A 9 13.57 6.53 -13.26
C LEU A 9 12.07 6.62 -13.57
N LEU A 10 11.40 7.62 -13.02
CA LEU A 10 10.00 7.93 -13.27
C LEU A 10 9.93 9.00 -14.36
N THR A 11 9.99 8.58 -15.61
CA THR A 11 9.61 9.44 -16.73
C THR A 11 8.09 9.68 -16.73
N ARG A 12 7.59 10.58 -17.57
CA ARG A 12 6.13 10.74 -17.74
C ARG A 12 5.48 9.43 -18.20
N GLU A 13 6.08 8.79 -19.20
CA GLU A 13 5.62 7.51 -19.74
C GLU A 13 5.57 6.42 -18.66
N MET A 14 6.63 6.29 -17.85
CA MET A 14 6.66 5.32 -16.76
C MET A 14 5.58 5.61 -15.69
N ARG A 15 5.26 6.88 -15.42
CA ARG A 15 4.15 7.22 -14.50
C ARG A 15 2.80 6.78 -15.05
N ASP A 16 2.58 7.03 -16.34
CA ASP A 16 1.34 6.64 -17.03
C ASP A 16 1.21 5.11 -17.04
N ASP A 17 2.30 4.38 -17.35
CA ASP A 17 2.36 2.91 -17.31
C ASP A 17 2.11 2.35 -15.90
N LEU A 18 2.72 2.95 -14.86
CA LEU A 18 2.50 2.53 -13.47
C LEU A 18 1.06 2.81 -13.03
N ALA A 19 0.43 3.89 -13.52
CA ALA A 19 -0.96 4.19 -13.23
C ALA A 19 -1.92 3.16 -13.84
N GLU A 20 -1.67 2.75 -15.09
CA GLU A 20 -2.44 1.70 -15.75
C GLU A 20 -2.19 0.32 -15.14
N LEU A 21 -0.93 0.01 -14.79
CA LEU A 21 -0.59 -1.23 -14.07
C LEU A 21 -1.29 -1.26 -12.70
N ALA A 22 -1.29 -0.16 -11.95
CA ALA A 22 -2.02 -0.05 -10.69
C ALA A 22 -3.52 -0.31 -10.88
N ASN A 23 -4.11 0.15 -11.99
CA ASN A 23 -5.50 -0.12 -12.34
C ASN A 23 -5.73 -1.61 -12.70
N GLY A 24 -4.75 -2.25 -13.34
CA GLY A 24 -4.75 -3.70 -13.59
C GLY A 24 -4.66 -4.53 -12.31
N ILE A 25 -3.87 -4.09 -11.32
CA ILE A 25 -3.73 -4.75 -10.01
C ILE A 25 -5.02 -4.59 -9.18
N ALA A 26 -5.57 -3.37 -9.15
CA ALA A 26 -6.73 -3.01 -8.36
C ALA A 26 -7.76 -2.27 -9.24
N PRO A 27 -8.62 -3.00 -9.98
CA PRO A 27 -9.63 -2.42 -10.84
C PRO A 27 -10.78 -1.83 -10.01
N LEU A 28 -10.53 -0.67 -9.38
CA LEU A 28 -11.39 -0.07 -8.36
C LEU A 28 -12.82 0.17 -8.87
N GLN A 29 -12.97 0.62 -10.12
CA GLN A 29 -14.28 0.84 -10.72
C GLN A 29 -15.09 -0.45 -10.85
N GLN A 30 -14.47 -1.52 -11.38
CA GLN A 30 -15.12 -2.83 -11.48
C GLN A 30 -15.49 -3.37 -10.09
N TRP A 31 -14.62 -3.20 -9.11
CA TRP A 31 -14.90 -3.58 -7.72
C TRP A 31 -16.10 -2.79 -7.15
N ILE A 32 -16.20 -1.49 -7.43
CA ILE A 32 -17.34 -0.65 -6.99
C ILE A 32 -18.66 -1.13 -7.58
N GLU A 33 -18.64 -1.57 -8.84
CA GLU A 33 -19.84 -2.05 -9.55
C GLU A 33 -20.31 -3.43 -9.07
N GLN A 34 -19.38 -4.28 -8.64
CA GLN A 34 -19.66 -5.67 -8.26
C GLN A 34 -19.96 -5.88 -6.77
N LYS A 35 -19.51 -4.96 -5.91
CA LYS A 35 -19.64 -5.13 -4.46
C LYS A 35 -21.08 -4.95 -3.97
N LYS A 36 -21.35 -5.56 -2.81
CA LYS A 36 -22.66 -5.49 -2.15
C LYS A 36 -22.95 -4.14 -1.48
N TYR A 37 -21.93 -3.52 -0.87
CA TYR A 37 -22.09 -2.27 -0.15
C TYR A 37 -22.27 -1.10 -1.12
N ASN A 38 -23.32 -0.30 -0.95
CA ASN A 38 -23.51 0.96 -1.66
C ASN A 38 -23.56 2.12 -0.65
N PRO A 39 -22.60 3.06 -0.66
CA PRO A 39 -22.59 4.21 0.24
C PRO A 39 -23.90 5.02 0.21
N GLU A 40 -24.57 5.13 -0.93
CA GLU A 40 -25.82 5.91 -1.07
C GLU A 40 -27.00 5.30 -0.30
N LYS A 41 -26.91 3.99 0.02
CA LYS A 41 -27.93 3.26 0.77
C LYS A 41 -27.63 3.18 2.26
N ASP A 42 -26.47 3.68 2.69
CA ASP A 42 -26.07 3.67 4.10
C ASP A 42 -26.82 4.78 4.86
N PRO A 43 -27.56 4.47 5.94
CA PRO A 43 -28.32 5.46 6.70
C PRO A 43 -27.44 6.52 7.38
N THR A 44 -26.13 6.25 7.51
CA THR A 44 -25.15 7.19 8.06
C THR A 44 -24.49 8.07 6.99
N PHE A 45 -24.81 7.85 5.71
CA PHE A 45 -24.24 8.61 4.61
C PHE A 45 -24.67 10.07 4.67
N SER A 46 -23.68 10.96 4.66
CA SER A 46 -23.91 12.41 4.83
C SER A 46 -24.39 13.12 3.56
N GLY A 47 -24.82 12.40 2.52
CA GLY A 47 -25.26 12.98 1.23
C GLY A 47 -24.16 13.72 0.47
N LYS A 48 -22.89 13.43 0.74
CA LYS A 48 -21.76 14.11 0.09
C LYS A 48 -21.66 13.71 -1.38
N ALA A 49 -21.28 14.66 -2.23
CA ALA A 49 -21.02 14.37 -3.64
C ALA A 49 -19.92 13.31 -3.77
N MET A 50 -20.16 12.31 -4.62
CA MET A 50 -19.21 11.26 -4.98
C MET A 50 -18.88 11.41 -6.46
N PRO A 51 -17.95 12.32 -6.83
CA PRO A 51 -17.69 12.66 -8.23
C PRO A 51 -17.23 11.45 -9.05
N TRP A 52 -16.61 10.45 -8.43
CA TRP A 52 -16.21 9.20 -9.09
C TRP A 52 -17.37 8.27 -9.45
N ARG A 53 -18.59 8.52 -8.93
CA ARG A 53 -19.82 7.81 -9.31
C ARG A 53 -20.68 8.59 -10.31
N ALA A 54 -20.28 9.81 -10.69
CA ALA A 54 -21.02 10.58 -11.67
C ALA A 54 -20.98 9.90 -13.06
N PRO A 55 -22.01 10.09 -13.91
CA PRO A 55 -22.00 9.55 -15.27
C PRO A 55 -20.73 9.95 -16.04
N GLY A 56 -20.03 8.96 -16.61
CA GLY A 56 -18.77 9.19 -17.34
C GLY A 56 -17.53 9.40 -16.46
N ALA A 57 -17.68 9.36 -15.14
CA ALA A 57 -16.57 9.33 -14.19
C ALA A 57 -16.24 7.90 -13.75
N SER A 58 -15.05 7.74 -13.21
CA SER A 58 -14.61 6.48 -12.61
C SER A 58 -13.68 6.75 -11.43
N LEU A 59 -13.57 5.77 -10.53
CA LEU A 59 -12.50 5.72 -9.55
C LEU A 59 -11.35 4.89 -10.13
N THR A 60 -10.23 5.55 -10.44
CA THR A 60 -9.00 4.90 -10.91
C THR A 60 -7.82 5.30 -10.03
N PRO A 61 -6.78 4.45 -9.94
CA PRO A 61 -5.54 4.79 -9.24
C PRO A 61 -4.89 6.11 -9.68
N ALA A 62 -5.03 6.49 -10.95
CA ALA A 62 -4.55 7.77 -11.47
C ALA A 62 -5.25 8.97 -10.81
N ARG A 63 -6.57 8.88 -10.56
CA ARG A 63 -7.37 9.98 -9.98
C ARG A 63 -7.20 10.10 -8.47
N THR A 64 -6.66 9.07 -7.82
CA THR A 64 -6.49 9.03 -6.37
C THR A 64 -5.10 9.48 -5.91
N GLY A 65 -4.22 9.94 -6.81
CA GLY A 65 -2.87 10.41 -6.46
C GLY A 65 -1.95 9.30 -5.92
N LEU A 66 -2.23 8.04 -6.27
CA LEU A 66 -1.45 6.91 -5.78
C LEU A 66 -0.03 6.89 -6.36
N ILE A 67 0.12 7.22 -7.64
CA ILE A 67 1.43 7.27 -8.29
C ILE A 67 2.27 8.42 -7.75
N ASP A 68 1.67 9.57 -7.46
CA ASP A 68 2.39 10.68 -6.86
C ASP A 68 2.85 10.37 -5.43
N PHE A 69 2.02 9.65 -4.65
CA PHE A 69 2.44 9.18 -3.33
C PHE A 69 3.57 8.14 -3.44
N PHE A 70 3.46 7.20 -4.37
CA PHE A 70 4.51 6.22 -4.66
C PHE A 70 5.83 6.92 -5.03
N GLU A 71 5.79 7.94 -5.87
CA GLU A 71 6.95 8.77 -6.18
C GLU A 71 7.51 9.44 -4.93
N GLY A 72 6.65 9.96 -4.05
CA GLY A 72 7.04 10.48 -2.74
C GLY A 72 7.82 9.46 -1.91
N LEU A 73 7.35 8.20 -1.85
CA LEU A 73 8.07 7.11 -1.17
C LEU A 73 9.46 6.86 -1.77
N LEU A 74 9.60 6.97 -3.10
CA LEU A 74 10.91 6.81 -3.75
C LEU A 74 11.85 7.99 -3.49
N ARG A 75 11.32 9.18 -3.20
CA ARG A 75 12.11 10.36 -2.84
C ARG A 75 12.53 10.34 -1.37
N GLU A 76 11.71 9.77 -0.49
CA GLU A 76 11.94 9.64 0.95
C GLU A 76 12.85 8.44 1.31
N THR A 77 13.96 8.26 0.61
CA THR A 77 14.87 7.11 0.83
C THR A 77 15.69 7.18 2.12
N SER A 78 15.75 8.35 2.78
CA SER A 78 16.56 8.54 3.99
C SER A 78 16.13 7.62 5.12
N ASP A 79 14.82 7.40 5.23
CA ASP A 79 14.22 6.62 6.31
C ASP A 79 14.47 5.12 6.11
N ASP A 80 14.51 4.67 4.84
CA ASP A 80 14.89 3.30 4.48
C ASP A 80 16.37 3.03 4.87
N VAL A 81 17.27 3.98 4.63
CA VAL A 81 18.70 3.85 4.96
C VAL A 81 18.92 3.85 6.48
N GLN A 82 18.22 4.73 7.21
CA GLN A 82 18.29 4.74 8.67
C GLN A 82 17.71 3.46 9.28
N SER A 83 16.60 2.99 8.73
CA SER A 83 15.97 1.72 9.11
C SER A 83 16.95 0.58 8.87
N LYS A 84 17.56 0.51 7.68
CA LYS A 84 18.60 -0.47 7.35
C LYS A 84 19.72 -0.54 8.40
N ASN A 85 20.33 0.59 8.71
CA ASN A 85 21.40 0.64 9.70
C ASN A 85 20.93 0.19 11.09
N THR A 86 19.67 0.46 11.44
CA THR A 86 19.08 0.05 12.72
C THR A 86 18.84 -1.46 12.73
N TRP A 87 18.30 -2.02 11.66
CA TRP A 87 18.02 -3.44 11.54
C TRP A 87 19.29 -4.28 11.45
N GLU A 88 20.34 -3.81 10.77
CA GLU A 88 21.65 -4.47 10.75
C GLU A 88 22.23 -4.56 12.17
N LYS A 89 22.12 -3.50 12.97
CA LYS A 89 22.54 -3.52 14.38
C LYS A 89 21.72 -4.48 15.23
N ILE A 90 20.39 -4.51 15.06
CA ILE A 90 19.52 -5.43 15.80
C ILE A 90 19.75 -6.88 15.35
N ALA A 91 20.03 -7.13 14.08
CA ALA A 91 20.34 -8.47 13.59
C ALA A 91 21.68 -8.97 14.12
N ALA A 92 22.70 -8.09 14.19
CA ALA A 92 24.01 -8.42 14.73
C ALA A 92 23.99 -8.65 16.25
N ASP A 93 23.21 -7.84 16.98
CA ASP A 93 23.06 -7.98 18.43
C ASP A 93 21.62 -7.62 18.87
N PRO A 94 20.68 -8.59 18.83
CA PRO A 94 19.27 -8.35 19.17
C PRO A 94 19.05 -7.94 20.63
N LEU A 95 20.00 -8.29 21.50
CA LEU A 95 19.92 -8.05 22.93
C LEU A 95 20.83 -6.90 23.39
N ALA A 96 21.46 -6.17 22.47
CA ALA A 96 22.35 -5.02 22.75
C ALA A 96 21.76 -3.97 23.71
N ARG A 97 20.43 -3.85 23.76
CA ARG A 97 19.71 -2.90 24.61
C ARG A 97 19.18 -3.50 25.92
N PHE A 98 19.40 -4.79 26.14
CA PHE A 98 19.02 -5.49 27.34
C PHE A 98 20.25 -5.71 28.22
N PRO A 99 20.13 -5.56 29.54
CA PRO A 99 21.25 -5.70 30.47
C PRO A 99 21.56 -7.20 30.70
N ILE A 100 22.04 -7.89 29.66
CA ILE A 100 22.45 -9.29 29.70
C ILE A 100 23.91 -9.34 29.29
N ASP A 101 24.80 -9.60 30.25
CA ASP A 101 26.25 -9.56 30.04
C ASP A 101 26.75 -10.71 29.14
N ASP A 102 26.12 -11.88 29.23
CA ASP A 102 26.39 -13.03 28.36
C ASP A 102 25.09 -13.68 27.90
N VAL A 103 24.69 -13.36 26.67
CA VAL A 103 23.48 -13.86 26.03
C VAL A 103 23.53 -15.38 25.84
N HIS A 104 24.70 -15.95 25.53
CA HIS A 104 24.82 -17.39 25.29
C HIS A 104 24.59 -18.16 26.59
N THR A 105 25.27 -17.76 27.66
CA THR A 105 25.05 -18.35 28.99
C THR A 105 23.62 -18.14 29.48
N TRP A 106 23.05 -16.93 29.32
CA TRP A 106 21.67 -16.64 29.71
C TRP A 106 20.64 -17.54 29.02
N ARG A 107 20.88 -17.89 27.74
CA ARG A 107 20.04 -18.83 26.96
C ARG A 107 20.22 -20.26 27.42
N ALA A 108 21.47 -20.71 27.58
CA ALA A 108 21.82 -22.06 28.01
C ALA A 108 21.16 -22.40 29.35
N GLU A 109 21.23 -21.49 30.33
CA GLU A 109 20.60 -21.62 31.65
C GLU A 109 19.08 -21.82 31.61
N ARG A 110 18.44 -21.41 30.50
CA ARG A 110 16.98 -21.49 30.30
C ARG A 110 16.58 -22.62 29.35
N GLY A 111 17.53 -23.44 28.90
CA GLY A 111 17.28 -24.48 27.90
C GLY A 111 16.88 -23.93 26.53
N LEU A 112 17.27 -22.69 26.22
CA LEU A 112 17.04 -22.05 24.92
C LEU A 112 18.23 -22.31 23.99
N ASP A 113 17.98 -22.31 22.67
CA ASP A 113 19.03 -22.43 21.67
C ASP A 113 19.99 -21.23 21.75
N GLU A 114 21.24 -21.51 22.13
CA GLU A 114 22.32 -20.52 22.26
C GLU A 114 22.59 -19.78 20.94
N SER A 115 22.34 -20.43 19.80
CA SER A 115 22.57 -19.91 18.45
C SER A 115 21.38 -19.14 17.87
N ALA A 116 20.27 -19.03 18.61
CA ALA A 116 19.07 -18.34 18.14
C ALA A 116 19.38 -16.88 17.75
N SER A 117 19.04 -16.49 16.52
CA SER A 117 19.18 -15.11 16.04
C SER A 117 17.82 -14.49 15.78
N PHE A 118 17.73 -13.15 15.84
CA PHE A 118 16.49 -12.46 15.57
C PHE A 118 16.25 -12.40 14.06
N GLY A 119 15.25 -13.15 13.59
CA GLY A 119 14.89 -13.23 12.19
C GLY A 119 14.08 -12.03 11.69
N ILE A 120 14.54 -10.77 11.89
CA ILE A 120 13.87 -9.57 11.31
C ILE A 120 13.60 -9.76 9.82
N VAL A 121 14.61 -10.28 9.13
CA VAL A 121 14.60 -10.64 7.70
C VAL A 121 13.49 -11.64 7.33
N LYS A 122 13.10 -12.53 8.25
CA LYS A 122 12.05 -13.53 7.99
C LYS A 122 10.63 -12.98 8.13
N SER A 123 10.47 -11.78 8.69
CA SER A 123 9.15 -11.19 8.94
C SER A 123 8.48 -10.61 7.69
N GLN A 124 9.17 -10.58 6.54
CA GLN A 124 8.71 -9.99 5.26
C GLN A 124 8.27 -8.51 5.35
N ASN A 125 8.53 -7.85 6.48
CA ASN A 125 8.18 -6.44 6.71
C ASN A 125 9.27 -5.47 6.22
N VAL A 126 10.37 -5.99 5.69
CA VAL A 126 11.50 -5.22 5.15
C VAL A 126 11.80 -5.69 3.73
N LEU A 127 12.16 -4.75 2.86
CA LEU A 127 12.62 -5.04 1.52
C LEU A 127 14.02 -5.64 1.56
N LEU A 128 14.21 -6.75 0.83
CA LEU A 128 15.46 -7.50 0.79
C LEU A 128 16.03 -7.58 -0.63
N ASP A 129 17.35 -7.64 -0.71
CA ASP A 129 18.06 -8.04 -1.92
C ASP A 129 18.07 -9.57 -2.09
N ILE A 130 18.59 -10.02 -3.23
CA ILE A 130 18.72 -11.46 -3.54
C ILE A 130 19.66 -12.20 -2.58
N GLN A 131 20.47 -11.49 -1.80
CA GLN A 131 21.33 -12.04 -0.74
C GLN A 131 20.67 -11.97 0.65
N ASN A 132 19.37 -11.70 0.74
CA ASN A 132 18.61 -11.52 1.99
C ASN A 132 19.12 -10.38 2.88
N ARG A 133 19.71 -9.34 2.30
CA ARG A 133 20.11 -8.13 3.02
C ARG A 133 19.10 -7.04 2.78
N GLN A 134 18.90 -6.17 3.76
CA GLN A 134 17.98 -5.07 3.58
C GLN A 134 18.45 -4.11 2.48
N ILE A 135 17.50 -3.73 1.64
CA ILE A 135 17.69 -2.79 0.54
C ILE A 135 16.72 -1.60 0.69
N ALA A 136 17.14 -0.43 0.20
CA ALA A 136 16.26 0.73 0.13
C ALA A 136 15.27 0.57 -1.02
N ARG A 137 14.06 1.13 -0.87
CA ARG A 137 12.99 1.02 -1.87
C ARG A 137 13.42 1.58 -3.23
N LEU A 138 14.11 2.73 -3.26
CA LEU A 138 14.63 3.29 -4.51
C LEU A 138 15.59 2.34 -5.23
N THR A 139 16.49 1.68 -4.50
CA THR A 139 17.44 0.74 -5.11
C THR A 139 16.72 -0.46 -5.72
N PHE A 140 15.70 -1.00 -5.02
CA PHE A 140 14.84 -2.04 -5.57
C PHE A 140 14.15 -1.62 -6.89
N TYR A 141 13.59 -0.41 -6.94
CA TYR A 141 12.92 0.07 -8.16
C TYR A 141 13.88 0.48 -9.28
N GLN A 142 15.10 0.89 -8.96
CA GLN A 142 16.16 1.12 -9.96
C GLN A 142 16.52 -0.16 -10.71
N GLU A 143 16.41 -1.32 -10.06
CA GLU A 143 16.68 -2.62 -10.67
C GLU A 143 15.47 -3.19 -11.42
N THR A 144 14.23 -2.88 -11.00
CA THR A 144 13.02 -3.53 -11.54
C THR A 144 12.22 -2.70 -12.54
N LEU A 145 12.23 -1.37 -12.47
CA LEU A 145 11.48 -0.54 -13.44
C LEU A 145 12.06 -0.59 -14.87
N PRO A 146 13.37 -0.72 -15.10
CA PRO A 146 13.90 -0.97 -16.45
C PRO A 146 13.39 -2.28 -17.06
N ASP A 147 13.28 -3.34 -16.25
CA ASP A 147 12.74 -4.64 -16.69
C ASP A 147 11.26 -4.52 -17.05
N LEU A 148 10.48 -3.78 -16.25
CA LEU A 148 9.09 -3.45 -16.56
C LEU A 148 8.99 -2.67 -17.88
N ALA A 149 9.79 -1.62 -18.06
CA ALA A 149 9.80 -0.80 -19.27
C ALA A 149 10.08 -1.64 -20.53
N TYR A 150 11.05 -2.56 -20.42
CA TYR A 150 11.37 -3.49 -21.48
C TYR A 150 10.18 -4.42 -21.82
N CYS A 151 9.54 -5.01 -20.81
CA CYS A 151 8.36 -5.85 -21.01
C CYS A 151 7.20 -5.09 -21.66
N LEU A 152 6.93 -3.87 -21.21
CA LEU A 152 5.89 -3.01 -21.76
C LEU A 152 6.18 -2.61 -23.20
N SER A 153 7.45 -2.39 -23.55
CA SER A 153 7.84 -2.09 -24.94
C SER A 153 7.47 -3.21 -25.92
N LEU A 154 7.37 -4.47 -25.43
CA LEU A 154 7.05 -5.65 -26.23
C LEU A 154 5.57 -6.04 -26.18
N SER A 155 4.93 -5.95 -25.00
CA SER A 155 3.54 -6.40 -24.82
C SER A 155 2.49 -5.33 -25.09
N ARG A 156 2.81 -4.05 -24.79
CA ARG A 156 1.94 -2.86 -24.90
C ARG A 156 0.43 -3.11 -24.66
N PRO A 157 0.00 -3.32 -23.40
CA PRO A 157 -1.43 -3.43 -23.09
C PRO A 157 -2.15 -2.12 -23.42
N ASP A 158 -3.26 -2.19 -24.15
CA ASP A 158 -3.99 -1.01 -24.67
C ASP A 158 -5.44 -0.90 -24.14
N THR A 159 -5.89 -1.90 -23.37
CA THR A 159 -7.22 -1.94 -22.78
C THR A 159 -7.15 -2.26 -21.28
N PRO A 160 -8.15 -1.83 -20.48
CA PRO A 160 -8.19 -2.18 -19.05
C PRO A 160 -8.11 -3.69 -18.78
N ALA A 161 -8.76 -4.51 -19.60
CA ALA A 161 -8.71 -5.97 -19.48
C ALA A 161 -7.32 -6.56 -19.81
N ALA A 162 -6.62 -5.97 -20.79
CA ALA A 162 -5.25 -6.35 -21.11
C ALA A 162 -4.30 -6.00 -19.94
N TRP A 163 -4.49 -4.86 -19.27
CA TRP A 163 -3.73 -4.50 -18.08
C TRP A 163 -3.95 -5.46 -16.90
N VAL A 164 -5.18 -5.92 -16.67
CA VAL A 164 -5.47 -6.96 -15.66
C VAL A 164 -4.75 -8.26 -16.01
N THR A 165 -4.76 -8.66 -17.28
CA THR A 165 -4.09 -9.88 -17.75
C THR A 165 -2.57 -9.76 -17.62
N PHE A 166 -2.01 -8.60 -17.97
CA PHE A 166 -0.59 -8.32 -17.84
C PHE A 166 -0.14 -8.34 -16.36
N ALA A 167 -0.91 -7.71 -15.45
CA ALA A 167 -0.67 -7.79 -14.02
C ALA A 167 -0.69 -9.25 -13.52
N GLN A 168 -1.67 -10.06 -13.97
CA GLN A 168 -1.72 -11.48 -13.62
C GLN A 168 -0.49 -12.25 -14.13
N GLN A 169 -0.02 -11.96 -15.35
CA GLN A 169 1.18 -12.58 -15.90
C GLN A 169 2.44 -12.20 -15.12
N LEU A 170 2.55 -10.94 -14.67
CA LEU A 170 3.65 -10.52 -13.80
C LEU A 170 3.58 -11.29 -12.47
N PHE A 171 2.38 -11.40 -11.88
CA PHE A 171 2.17 -12.10 -10.60
C PHE A 171 2.55 -13.58 -10.66
N THR A 172 2.28 -14.25 -11.79
CA THR A 172 2.54 -15.68 -11.99
C THR A 172 3.87 -15.97 -12.67
N ASP A 173 4.73 -14.96 -12.83
CA ASP A 173 6.02 -15.07 -13.54
C ASP A 173 5.88 -15.64 -14.97
N GLN A 174 4.78 -15.30 -15.65
CA GLN A 174 4.47 -15.75 -17.02
C GLN A 174 4.86 -14.72 -18.10
N VAL A 175 5.38 -13.56 -17.73
CA VAL A 175 5.92 -12.59 -18.69
C VAL A 175 7.27 -13.07 -19.19
N SER A 176 7.29 -13.71 -20.36
CA SER A 176 8.51 -14.30 -20.96
C SER A 176 9.60 -13.28 -21.28
N ALA A 177 9.22 -12.02 -21.47
CA ALA A 177 10.14 -10.92 -21.71
C ALA A 177 10.87 -10.44 -20.44
N TRP A 178 10.43 -10.84 -19.25
CA TRP A 178 11.03 -10.39 -18.00
C TRP A 178 12.44 -10.98 -17.86
N PRO A 179 13.51 -10.15 -17.83
CA PRO A 179 14.89 -10.65 -17.82
C PRO A 179 15.23 -11.46 -16.56
N GLY A 180 14.62 -11.12 -15.42
CA GLY A 180 14.82 -11.84 -14.17
C GLY A 180 16.25 -11.71 -13.62
N THR A 181 16.99 -10.68 -14.03
CA THR A 181 18.43 -10.54 -13.71
C THR A 181 18.68 -10.23 -12.24
N ALA A 182 17.73 -9.56 -11.58
CA ALA A 182 17.79 -9.28 -10.14
C ALA A 182 16.58 -9.86 -9.41
N TYR A 183 15.36 -9.53 -9.86
CA TYR A 183 14.13 -9.98 -9.21
C TYR A 183 13.18 -10.62 -10.23
N SER A 184 12.33 -11.54 -9.78
CA SER A 184 11.24 -12.05 -10.60
C SER A 184 10.16 -10.97 -10.79
N ALA A 185 9.33 -11.14 -11.83
CA ALA A 185 8.21 -10.24 -12.11
C ALA A 185 7.21 -10.21 -10.94
N SER A 186 7.00 -11.37 -10.31
CA SER A 186 6.10 -11.52 -9.17
C SER A 186 6.59 -10.76 -7.94
N VAL A 187 7.91 -10.74 -7.69
CA VAL A 187 8.51 -9.97 -6.58
C VAL A 187 8.31 -8.47 -6.82
N PHE A 188 8.56 -7.99 -8.04
CA PHE A 188 8.25 -6.60 -8.41
C PHE A 188 6.78 -6.26 -8.18
N LEU A 189 5.86 -7.07 -8.72
CA LEU A 189 4.43 -6.78 -8.64
C LEU A 189 3.91 -6.81 -7.20
N ASN A 190 4.37 -7.78 -6.40
CA ASN A 190 3.97 -7.87 -4.99
C ASN A 190 4.43 -6.64 -4.19
N GLN A 191 5.67 -6.20 -4.40
CA GLN A 191 6.16 -5.00 -3.73
C GLN A 191 5.39 -3.75 -4.18
N PHE A 192 5.18 -3.59 -5.48
CA PHE A 192 4.40 -2.47 -6.02
C PHE A 192 2.96 -2.46 -5.48
N ALA A 193 2.29 -3.61 -5.47
CA ALA A 193 0.97 -3.76 -4.87
C ALA A 193 0.96 -3.42 -3.38
N ALA A 194 1.98 -3.81 -2.61
CA ALA A 194 2.11 -3.47 -1.21
C ALA A 194 2.26 -1.96 -0.97
N ASP A 195 3.09 -1.27 -1.75
CA ASP A 195 3.26 0.19 -1.66
C ASP A 195 1.97 0.93 -2.10
N LEU A 196 1.24 0.43 -3.10
CA LEU A 196 -0.08 0.95 -3.49
C LEU A 196 -1.12 0.75 -2.38
N LEU A 197 -1.16 -0.42 -1.76
CA LEU A 197 -2.06 -0.72 -0.62
C LEU A 197 -1.73 0.16 0.58
N TYR A 198 -0.45 0.40 0.86
CA TYR A 198 -0.01 1.31 1.91
C TYR A 198 -0.55 2.72 1.69
N ALA A 199 -0.48 3.21 0.45
CA ALA A 199 -1.02 4.51 0.05
C ALA A 199 -2.55 4.56 0.22
N MET A 200 -3.25 3.57 -0.34
CA MET A 200 -4.71 3.45 -0.36
C MET A 200 -5.32 3.30 1.04
N LEU A 201 -4.80 2.38 1.86
CA LEU A 201 -5.35 2.07 3.18
C LEU A 201 -4.83 3.04 4.26
N GLY A 202 -3.65 3.60 4.06
CA GLY A 202 -3.06 4.60 4.94
C GLY A 202 -3.67 5.99 4.80
N MET A 203 -4.51 6.21 3.78
CA MET A 203 -5.10 7.53 3.44
C MET A 203 -4.02 8.59 3.23
N ARG A 204 -2.87 8.17 2.71
CA ARG A 204 -1.71 9.03 2.51
C ARG A 204 -1.72 9.70 1.15
N ASN A 205 -2.53 9.16 0.24
CA ASN A 205 -2.80 9.71 -1.06
C ASN A 205 -3.53 11.07 -0.97
N PHE A 206 -3.32 11.92 -1.96
CA PHE A 206 -4.05 13.17 -2.17
C PHE A 206 -4.89 13.04 -3.43
N SER A 207 -5.92 13.88 -3.59
CA SER A 207 -6.62 13.90 -4.88
C SER A 207 -5.67 14.39 -5.96
N ALA A 208 -5.51 13.61 -7.02
CA ALA A 208 -4.82 14.07 -8.23
C ALA A 208 -5.71 15.01 -9.08
N VAL A 209 -6.97 15.20 -8.67
CA VAL A 209 -7.94 16.10 -9.30
C VAL A 209 -8.21 17.25 -8.33
N PRO A 210 -7.52 18.39 -8.47
CA PRO A 210 -7.62 19.51 -7.51
C PRO A 210 -9.05 20.02 -7.31
N GLU A 211 -9.86 19.99 -8.37
CA GLU A 211 -11.26 20.40 -8.35
C GLU A 211 -12.17 19.43 -7.59
N HIS A 212 -11.69 18.20 -7.36
CA HIS A 212 -12.42 17.14 -6.69
C HIS A 212 -11.59 16.51 -5.55
N PRO A 213 -11.38 17.23 -4.45
CA PRO A 213 -10.60 16.73 -3.30
C PRO A 213 -11.21 15.45 -2.67
N GLU A 214 -12.48 15.16 -2.94
CA GLU A 214 -13.20 13.99 -2.43
C GLU A 214 -12.58 12.67 -2.87
N TYR A 215 -11.88 12.64 -4.02
CA TYR A 215 -11.15 11.47 -4.51
C TYR A 215 -10.11 10.94 -3.52
N ALA A 216 -9.54 11.80 -2.66
CA ALA A 216 -8.60 11.38 -1.63
C ALA A 216 -9.22 10.40 -0.61
N THR A 217 -10.55 10.47 -0.41
CA THR A 217 -11.29 9.61 0.53
C THR A 217 -12.20 8.60 -0.16
N ALA A 218 -12.23 8.59 -1.50
CA ALA A 218 -13.16 7.78 -2.28
C ALA A 218 -13.14 6.30 -1.87
N LEU A 219 -11.95 5.69 -1.78
CA LEU A 219 -11.83 4.29 -1.39
C LEU A 219 -12.45 4.01 -0.01
N LEU A 220 -12.30 4.91 0.96
CA LEU A 220 -12.85 4.73 2.31
C LEU A 220 -14.37 4.85 2.31
N THR A 221 -14.89 5.82 1.57
CA THR A 221 -16.32 5.96 1.32
C THR A 221 -16.87 4.66 0.73
N GLU A 222 -16.17 4.12 -0.26
CA GLU A 222 -16.53 2.86 -0.89
C GLU A 222 -16.37 1.63 0.04
N LEU A 223 -15.52 1.69 1.05
CA LEU A 223 -15.39 0.63 2.06
C LEU A 223 -16.35 0.78 3.24
N GLY A 224 -17.15 1.86 3.30
CA GLY A 224 -17.97 2.18 4.47
C GLY A 224 -17.15 2.49 5.72
N GLN A 225 -15.89 2.90 5.53
CA GLN A 225 -14.95 3.12 6.62
C GLN A 225 -15.00 4.57 7.11
N PRO A 226 -15.28 4.81 8.41
CA PRO A 226 -15.38 6.17 8.94
C PRO A 226 -14.02 6.81 9.23
N ARG A 227 -12.92 6.06 9.11
CA ARG A 227 -11.56 6.58 9.27
C ARG A 227 -11.30 7.68 8.24
N ARG A 228 -10.66 8.77 8.67
CA ARG A 228 -10.24 9.89 7.80
C ARG A 228 -8.81 10.27 8.12
N ARG A 229 -8.08 10.81 7.13
CA ARG A 229 -6.75 11.39 7.35
C ARG A 229 -6.87 12.45 8.45
N GLY A 230 -6.16 12.24 9.56
CA GLY A 230 -6.24 13.12 10.73
C GLY A 230 -7.34 12.80 11.75
N ASN A 231 -8.02 11.63 11.69
CA ASN A 231 -8.74 11.12 12.85
C ASN A 231 -7.73 10.93 13.98
N LYS A 232 -7.75 11.87 14.94
CA LYS A 232 -6.84 11.85 16.09
C LYS A 232 -7.22 10.77 17.10
N ASN A 233 -8.29 9.99 16.86
CA ASN A 233 -8.89 9.06 17.82
C ASN A 233 -8.88 9.65 19.22
N THR A 234 -9.24 10.94 19.34
CA THR A 234 -9.18 11.60 20.63
C THR A 234 -10.30 11.05 21.52
N PRO A 235 -10.14 11.10 22.85
CA PRO A 235 -11.21 10.73 23.78
C PRO A 235 -12.55 11.42 23.48
N ALA A 236 -12.52 12.67 22.98
CA ALA A 236 -13.72 13.41 22.60
C ALA A 236 -14.45 12.80 21.38
N GLN A 237 -13.71 12.31 20.37
CA GLN A 237 -14.30 11.65 19.20
C GLN A 237 -14.87 10.28 19.56
N ALA A 238 -14.21 9.55 20.47
CA ALA A 238 -14.75 8.31 21.03
C ALA A 238 -16.05 8.54 21.80
N ALA A 239 -16.10 9.58 22.64
CA ALA A 239 -17.30 9.93 23.40
C ALA A 239 -18.48 10.33 22.49
N GLU A 240 -18.22 11.04 21.38
CA GLU A 240 -19.23 11.36 20.37
C GLU A 240 -19.75 10.11 19.67
N ALA A 241 -18.87 9.17 19.30
CA ALA A 241 -19.25 7.91 18.68
C ALA A 241 -20.13 7.05 19.62
N VAL A 242 -19.77 6.95 20.90
CA VAL A 242 -20.57 6.27 21.93
C VAL A 242 -21.95 6.91 22.05
N ARG A 243 -22.02 8.25 22.08
CA ARG A 243 -23.30 8.96 22.18
C ARG A 243 -24.22 8.66 21.00
N ARG A 244 -23.68 8.64 19.77
CA ARG A 244 -24.44 8.29 18.56
C ARG A 244 -24.91 6.85 18.57
N PHE A 245 -24.08 5.93 19.04
CA PHE A 245 -24.44 4.52 19.19
C PHE A 245 -25.59 4.33 20.18
N LEU A 246 -25.54 4.97 21.34
CA LEU A 246 -26.63 4.93 22.33
C LEU A 246 -27.92 5.53 21.76
N ALA A 247 -27.84 6.66 21.05
CA ALA A 247 -28.99 7.27 20.40
C ALA A 247 -29.56 6.43 19.24
N GLN A 248 -28.78 5.52 18.66
CA GLN A 248 -29.25 4.55 17.68
C GLN A 248 -29.98 3.39 18.38
N ILE A 249 -29.38 2.81 19.43
CA ILE A 249 -30.04 1.77 20.26
C ILE A 249 -31.38 2.27 20.79
N ASP A 250 -31.44 3.47 21.34
CA ASP A 250 -32.69 4.02 21.86
C ASP A 250 -33.75 4.15 20.75
N ARG A 251 -33.37 4.61 19.56
CA ARG A 251 -34.30 4.67 18.43
C ARG A 251 -34.78 3.28 18.03
N ASP A 252 -33.89 2.31 17.89
CA ASP A 252 -34.22 0.95 17.48
C ASP A 252 -35.11 0.24 18.51
N MET A 253 -34.91 0.50 19.81
CA MET A 253 -35.77 -0.03 20.88
C MET A 253 -37.16 0.64 20.92
N HIS A 254 -37.30 1.89 20.46
CA HIS A 254 -38.57 2.60 20.45
C HIS A 254 -39.35 2.45 19.13
N THR A 255 -38.72 1.98 18.04
CA THR A 255 -39.40 1.70 16.76
C THR A 255 -39.97 0.29 16.64
N GLY A 256 -39.66 -0.63 17.56
CA GLY A 256 -40.44 -1.87 17.71
C GLY A 256 -40.28 -2.92 16.59
N ASP A 257 -39.16 -2.97 15.87
CA ASP A 257 -38.82 -4.12 15.02
C ASP A 257 -38.12 -5.23 15.85
N ALA A 258 -38.77 -5.63 16.93
CA ALA A 258 -38.54 -6.93 17.56
C ALA A 258 -39.61 -7.90 17.02
N GLN A 259 -39.33 -8.48 15.85
CA GLN A 259 -39.85 -9.79 15.45
C GLN A 259 -38.68 -10.70 15.09
#